data_AF-A0A8S3AUJ8-F1
#
_entry.id   AF-A0A8S3AUJ8-F1
#
_cell.length_a   1.000
_cell.length_b   1.000
_cell.length_c   1.000
_cell.angle_alpha   90.00
_cell.angle_beta   90.00
_cell.angle_gamma   90.00
#
_symmetry.space_group_name_H-M   'P 1'
#
loop_
_entity.id
_entity.type
_entity.pdbx_description
1 polymer ?
#
loop_
_entity_poly.entity_id
_entity_poly.type
_entity_poly.pdbx_seq_one_letter_code
_entity_poly.pdbx_strand_id
1 'polypeptide(L)'
;ERSIKKMPNRRRFIDKKKAITFQLVHRSQHDPLIADDTVGERVLVPVGVEQRKAEQLKYGIEYDDDYDYLQHLRDPCAPPEEFSVHVNEIEKQDDNDDEEEEYDDDDEKIDEKPQDKEEKVIYLLLVLRLFVTFR
;
A
#
# COMPACT_ATOMS: atom_id res chain seq x y z
N GLU A 1 51.50 13.14 18.38
CA GLU A 1 50.19 13.09 17.70
C GLU A 1 49.68 11.65 17.72
N ARG A 2 48.44 11.40 18.17
CA ARG A 2 47.89 10.04 18.22
C ARG A 2 47.11 9.77 16.93
N SER A 3 47.66 8.92 16.07
CA SER A 3 47.03 8.48 14.82
C SER A 3 45.77 7.67 15.14
N ILE A 4 44.60 8.19 14.72
CA ILE A 4 43.33 7.49 14.89
C ILE A 4 43.25 6.41 13.80
N LYS A 5 43.53 5.17 14.19
CA LYS A 5 43.46 4.00 13.31
C LYS A 5 42.00 3.79 12.86
N LYS A 6 41.72 4.04 11.58
CA LYS A 6 40.39 3.82 10.99
C LYS A 6 40.08 2.32 10.99
N MET A 7 39.08 1.90 11.75
CA MET A 7 38.66 0.50 11.77
C MET A 7 37.97 0.11 10.45
N PRO A 8 38.07 -1.16 10.03
CA PRO A 8 37.40 -1.65 8.83
C PRO A 8 35.87 -1.53 8.98
N ASN A 9 35.22 -1.11 7.90
CA ASN A 9 33.79 -0.84 7.89
C ASN A 9 33.03 -2.17 8.00
N ARG A 10 32.48 -2.46 9.18
CA ARG A 10 31.67 -3.66 9.41
C ARG A 10 30.30 -3.47 8.76
N ARG A 11 29.82 -4.51 8.07
CA ARG A 11 28.43 -4.52 7.58
C ARG A 11 27.50 -4.29 8.76
N ARG A 12 26.56 -3.36 8.60
CA ARG A 12 25.58 -3.07 9.64
C ARG A 12 24.63 -4.27 9.72
N PHE A 13 24.26 -4.65 10.94
CA PHE A 13 23.37 -5.79 11.17
C PHE A 13 21.92 -5.51 10.72
N ILE A 14 21.53 -4.23 10.60
CA ILE A 14 20.21 -3.78 10.17
C ILE A 14 20.33 -2.65 9.13
N ASP A 15 19.45 -2.72 8.13
CA ASP A 15 19.23 -1.68 7.12
C ASP A 15 18.29 -0.57 7.63
N LYS A 16 18.86 0.59 7.93
CA LYS A 16 18.11 1.73 8.52
C LYS A 16 16.94 2.25 7.67
N LYS A 17 16.96 2.02 6.35
CA LYS A 17 15.94 2.52 5.42
C LYS A 17 14.66 1.69 5.40
N LYS A 18 14.79 0.39 5.69
CA LYS A 18 13.67 -0.57 5.74
C LYS A 18 13.24 -0.88 7.17
N ALA A 19 14.03 -0.45 8.15
CA ALA A 19 13.79 -0.73 9.55
C ALA A 19 12.59 0.06 10.10
N ILE A 20 11.79 -0.62 10.92
CA ILE A 20 10.73 0.01 11.71
C ILE A 20 11.36 0.61 12.96
N THR A 21 11.03 1.87 13.24
CA THR A 21 11.52 2.59 14.42
C THR A 21 10.45 2.60 15.50
N PHE A 22 10.86 2.32 16.74
CA PHE A 22 10.01 2.38 17.93
C PHE A 22 10.57 3.40 18.92
N GLN A 23 9.68 4.17 19.53
CA GLN A 23 9.96 4.99 20.69
C GLN A 23 9.65 4.20 21.95
N LEU A 24 10.53 4.29 22.94
CA LEU A 24 10.33 3.68 24.23
C LEU A 24 9.63 4.70 25.15
N VAL A 25 8.35 4.46 25.45
CA VAL A 25 7.46 5.38 26.20
C VAL A 25 7.03 4.73 27.52
N HIS A 26 6.74 5.53 28.56
CA HIS A 26 6.15 5.02 29.79
C HIS A 26 4.75 4.47 29.54
N ARG A 27 4.38 3.39 30.24
CA ARG A 27 3.01 2.86 30.24
C ARG A 27 2.01 3.93 30.69
N SER A 28 0.79 3.84 30.18
CA SER A 28 -0.29 4.71 30.65
C SER A 28 -0.66 4.32 32.08
N GLN A 29 -1.10 5.29 32.89
CA GLN A 29 -1.56 4.99 34.25
C GLN A 29 -2.85 4.13 34.27
N HIS A 30 -3.56 4.05 33.15
CA HIS A 30 -4.73 3.19 32.95
C HIS A 30 -4.39 1.83 32.31
N ASP A 31 -3.11 1.48 32.16
CA ASP A 31 -2.71 0.15 31.69
C ASP A 31 -2.93 -0.89 32.81
N PRO A 32 -3.78 -1.92 32.62
CA PRO A 32 -4.04 -2.93 33.65
C PRO A 32 -2.78 -3.72 34.05
N LEU A 33 -1.77 -3.78 33.18
CA LEU A 33 -0.51 -4.50 33.44
C LEU A 33 0.57 -3.62 34.07
N ILE A 34 0.26 -2.39 34.47
CA ILE A 34 1.26 -1.46 35.05
C ILE A 34 1.87 -1.95 36.37
N ALA A 35 1.11 -2.74 37.15
CA ALA A 35 1.53 -3.28 38.43
C ALA A 35 2.32 -4.59 38.32
N ASP A 36 2.47 -5.15 37.10
CA ASP A 36 3.19 -6.40 36.88
C ASP A 36 4.69 -6.14 36.69
N ASP A 37 5.47 -6.47 37.71
CA ASP A 37 6.93 -6.32 37.73
C ASP A 37 7.65 -7.16 36.65
N THR A 38 7.02 -8.20 36.11
CA THR A 38 7.61 -9.06 35.06
C THR A 38 7.63 -8.40 33.68
N VAL A 39 6.74 -7.42 33.48
CA VAL A 39 6.39 -6.86 32.17
C VAL A 39 7.08 -5.52 31.89
N GLY A 40 7.77 -4.94 32.87
CA GLY A 40 8.64 -3.77 32.75
C GLY A 40 7.90 -2.44 32.49
N GLU A 41 8.45 -1.33 32.98
CA GLU A 41 7.75 -0.03 33.05
C GLU A 41 7.41 0.63 31.69
N ARG A 42 8.09 0.25 30.61
CA ARG A 42 8.03 0.96 29.31
C ARG A 42 7.54 0.08 28.17
N VAL A 43 6.81 0.69 27.24
CA VAL A 43 6.24 0.06 26.04
C VAL A 43 6.86 0.67 24.78
N LEU A 44 7.01 -0.17 23.75
CA LEU A 44 7.50 0.25 22.44
C LEU A 44 6.33 0.75 21.58
N VAL A 45 6.41 2.01 21.17
CA VAL A 45 5.41 2.64 20.30
C VAL A 45 6.03 2.87 18.91
N PRO A 46 5.44 2.33 17.83
CA PRO A 46 5.98 2.53 16.48
C PRO A 46 5.87 3.99 16.05
N VAL A 47 6.90 4.49 15.36
CA VAL A 47 6.98 5.86 14.83
C VAL A 47 6.68 5.86 13.34
N GLY A 48 5.99 6.90 12.85
CA GLY A 48 5.69 7.05 11.43
C GLY A 48 4.66 6.03 10.92
N VAL A 49 3.70 5.68 11.79
CA VAL A 49 2.57 4.81 11.42
C VAL A 49 1.68 5.53 10.42
N GLU A 50 1.42 6.83 10.63
CA GLU A 50 0.58 7.64 9.74
C GLU A 50 1.14 7.74 8.32
N GLN A 51 2.44 7.96 8.17
CA GLN A 51 3.09 8.01 6.84
C GLN A 51 2.96 6.68 6.10
N ARG A 52 3.17 5.56 6.79
CA ARG A 52 3.01 4.23 6.21
C ARG A 52 1.56 3.91 5.86
N LYS A 53 0.62 4.33 6.72
CA LYS A 53 -0.81 4.21 6.44
C LYS A 53 -1.20 5.07 5.23
N ALA A 54 -0.71 6.30 5.12
CA ALA A 54 -0.96 7.16 3.97
C ALA A 54 -0.40 6.60 2.66
N GLU A 55 0.79 5.98 2.70
CA GLU A 55 1.33 5.24 1.56
C GLU A 55 0.46 4.04 1.20
N GLN A 56 0.03 3.24 2.19
CA GLN A 56 -0.88 2.11 1.99
C GLN A 56 -2.19 2.54 1.34
N LEU A 57 -2.83 3.58 1.87
CA LEU A 57 -4.04 4.20 1.31
C LEU A 57 -3.82 4.66 -0.13
N LYS A 58 -2.70 5.35 -0.39
CA LYS A 58 -2.33 5.78 -1.75
C LYS A 58 -2.21 4.63 -2.74
N TYR A 59 -1.80 3.45 -2.28
CA TYR A 59 -1.68 2.24 -3.11
C TYR A 59 -2.94 1.36 -3.07
N GLY A 60 -4.05 1.86 -2.53
CA GLY A 60 -5.30 1.09 -2.41
C GLY A 60 -5.18 -0.12 -1.48
N ILE A 61 -4.20 -0.12 -0.56
CA ILE A 61 -4.07 -1.11 0.52
C ILE A 61 -4.94 -0.63 1.68
N GLU A 62 -6.23 -0.49 1.40
CA GLU A 62 -7.27 -0.32 2.40
C GLU A 62 -8.26 -1.46 2.25
N TYR A 63 -8.68 -2.01 3.38
CA TYR A 63 -9.77 -2.97 3.42
C TYR A 63 -11.04 -2.14 3.53
N ASP A 64 -11.63 -1.79 2.39
CA ASP A 64 -12.89 -1.04 2.30
C ASP A 64 -14.07 -1.94 1.91
N ASP A 65 -13.79 -3.23 1.75
CA ASP A 65 -14.75 -4.25 1.47
C ASP A 65 -15.20 -4.89 2.79
N ASP A 66 -16.45 -4.63 3.19
CA ASP A 66 -17.22 -5.38 4.21
C ASP A 66 -17.48 -6.85 3.77
N TYR A 67 -16.59 -7.40 2.94
CA TYR A 67 -16.72 -8.69 2.28
C TYR A 67 -16.55 -9.80 3.29
N ASP A 68 -17.67 -10.45 3.63
CA ASP A 68 -17.62 -11.67 4.43
C ASP A 68 -17.01 -12.80 3.60
N TYR A 69 -15.70 -13.00 3.76
CA TYR A 69 -14.97 -14.11 3.13
C TYR A 69 -15.54 -15.48 3.49
N LEU A 70 -16.35 -15.59 4.55
CA LEU A 70 -17.04 -16.84 4.91
C LEU A 70 -18.25 -17.13 4.02
N GLN A 71 -18.77 -16.14 3.27
CA GLN A 71 -19.88 -16.32 2.35
C GLN A 71 -19.57 -17.31 1.20
N HIS A 72 -18.29 -17.47 0.85
CA HIS A 72 -17.83 -18.39 -0.20
C HIS A 72 -17.33 -19.73 0.35
N LEU A 73 -17.23 -19.87 1.67
CA LEU A 73 -16.95 -21.16 2.29
C LEU A 73 -18.19 -22.03 2.16
N ARG A 74 -18.06 -23.12 1.40
CA ARG A 74 -19.07 -24.17 1.39
C ARG A 74 -19.11 -24.84 2.74
N ASP A 75 -20.30 -24.95 3.32
CA ASP A 75 -20.52 -25.73 4.52
C ASP A 75 -19.99 -27.16 4.31
N PRO A 76 -19.07 -27.67 5.15
CA PRO A 76 -18.50 -29.01 4.98
C PRO A 76 -19.53 -30.12 5.21
N CYS A 77 -20.73 -29.76 5.73
CA CYS A 77 -21.85 -30.67 5.96
C CYS A 77 -22.99 -30.49 4.93
N ALA A 78 -22.90 -29.49 4.04
CA ALA A 78 -23.85 -29.37 2.95
C ALA A 78 -23.51 -30.40 1.87
N PRO A 79 -24.51 -31.11 1.31
CA PRO A 79 -24.31 -31.87 0.09
C PRO A 79 -23.72 -30.94 -0.99
N PRO A 80 -22.84 -31.42 -1.89
CA PRO A 80 -22.44 -30.62 -3.04
C PRO A 80 -23.69 -30.39 -3.90
N GLU A 81 -24.39 -29.27 -3.66
CA GLU A 81 -25.53 -28.89 -4.47
C GLU A 81 -25.04 -28.60 -5.89
N GLU A 82 -25.52 -29.42 -6.82
CA GLU A 82 -25.55 -29.12 -8.24
C GLU A 82 -26.21 -27.75 -8.42
N PHE A 83 -25.70 -26.94 -9.36
CA PHE A 83 -26.23 -25.63 -9.73
C PHE A 83 -27.76 -25.69 -9.91
N SER A 84 -28.51 -25.28 -8.89
CA SER A 84 -29.92 -24.99 -9.03
C SER A 84 -30.03 -23.64 -9.73
N VAL A 85 -30.17 -23.71 -11.06
CA VAL A 85 -30.60 -22.56 -11.87
C VAL A 85 -31.95 -22.14 -11.30
N HIS A 86 -31.95 -21.12 -10.45
CA HIS A 86 -33.16 -20.45 -10.04
C HIS A 86 -33.64 -19.69 -11.28
N VAL A 87 -34.47 -20.37 -12.08
CA VAL A 87 -35.33 -19.73 -13.06
C VAL A 87 -36.37 -18.99 -12.25
N ASN A 88 -36.05 -17.77 -11.83
CA ASN A 88 -37.05 -16.87 -11.29
C ASN A 88 -37.83 -16.32 -12.48
N GLU A 89 -39.12 -16.62 -12.44
CA GLU A 89 -40.17 -16.27 -13.36
C GLU A 89 -40.07 -14.79 -13.80
N ILE A 90 -39.99 -14.58 -15.11
CA ILE A 90 -40.03 -13.26 -15.74
C ILE A 90 -41.47 -12.75 -15.57
N GLU A 91 -41.75 -12.04 -14.48
CA GLU A 91 -42.84 -11.07 -14.48
C GLU A 91 -42.40 -9.86 -15.30
N LYS A 92 -43.01 -9.71 -16.47
CA LYS A 92 -42.85 -8.54 -17.32
C LYS A 92 -43.40 -7.31 -16.59
N GLN A 93 -42.52 -6.43 -16.18
CA GLN A 93 -42.80 -5.00 -16.22
C GLN A 93 -41.97 -4.43 -17.36
N ASP A 94 -42.65 -4.24 -18.50
CA ASP A 94 -42.27 -3.25 -19.49
C ASP A 94 -42.37 -1.90 -18.77
N ASP A 95 -41.24 -1.26 -18.51
CA ASP A 95 -41.06 0.16 -18.73
C ASP A 95 -39.62 0.34 -19.18
N ASN A 96 -39.50 0.81 -20.43
CA ASN A 96 -38.26 1.19 -21.05
C ASN A 96 -37.71 2.39 -20.27
N ASP A 97 -36.49 2.29 -19.80
CA ASP A 97 -35.55 3.41 -19.77
C ASP A 97 -34.18 2.79 -20.05
N ASP A 98 -33.84 2.75 -21.34
CA ASP A 98 -32.46 2.59 -21.81
C ASP A 98 -31.66 3.80 -21.29
N GLU A 99 -31.17 3.75 -20.06
CA GLU A 99 -30.04 4.57 -19.68
C GLU A 99 -28.80 3.94 -20.32
N GLU A 100 -28.51 4.41 -21.55
CA GLU A 100 -27.15 4.42 -22.06
C GLU A 100 -26.29 5.14 -21.01
N GLU A 101 -25.58 4.38 -20.18
CA GLU A 101 -24.48 4.93 -19.41
C GLU A 101 -23.41 5.39 -20.41
N GLU A 102 -23.53 6.67 -20.75
CA GLU A 102 -22.53 7.46 -21.44
C GLU A 102 -21.25 7.36 -20.62
N TYR A 103 -20.25 6.65 -21.13
CA TYR A 103 -18.89 6.79 -20.63
C TYR A 103 -18.49 8.23 -20.91
N ASP A 104 -18.53 9.07 -19.89
CA ASP A 104 -17.77 10.31 -19.90
C ASP A 104 -16.31 9.90 -20.08
N ASP A 105 -15.82 10.00 -21.32
CA ASP A 105 -14.40 10.15 -21.65
C ASP A 105 -13.95 11.49 -21.02
N ASP A 106 -13.93 11.54 -19.69
CA ASP A 106 -13.10 12.46 -18.95
C ASP A 106 -11.66 12.05 -19.31
N ASP A 107 -11.15 12.70 -20.36
CA ASP A 107 -9.73 12.91 -20.62
C ASP A 107 -9.16 13.57 -19.36
N GLU A 108 -8.95 12.76 -18.33
CA GLU A 108 -8.34 13.16 -17.09
C GLU A 108 -6.90 13.49 -17.48
N LYS A 109 -6.67 14.78 -17.61
CA LYS A 109 -5.39 15.41 -17.82
C LYS A 109 -4.40 14.76 -16.88
N ILE A 110 -3.62 13.82 -17.42
CA ILE A 110 -2.48 13.24 -16.75
C ILE A 110 -1.59 14.44 -16.42
N ASP A 111 -1.59 14.84 -15.16
CA ASP A 111 -0.64 15.80 -14.64
C ASP A 111 0.72 15.14 -14.80
N GLU A 112 1.38 15.44 -15.92
CA GLU A 112 2.75 15.09 -16.19
C GLU A 112 3.56 15.55 -14.98
N LYS A 113 3.94 14.57 -14.15
CA LYS A 113 4.89 14.76 -13.07
C LYS A 113 6.07 15.56 -13.62
N PRO A 114 6.57 16.57 -12.89
CA PRO A 114 7.68 17.42 -13.34
C PRO A 114 9.02 16.70 -13.59
N GLN A 115 9.05 15.36 -13.54
CA GLN A 115 10.24 14.52 -13.77
C GLN A 115 10.41 14.06 -15.23
N ASP A 116 9.34 13.99 -16.04
CA ASP A 116 9.44 13.49 -17.44
C ASP A 116 10.14 14.50 -18.37
N LYS A 117 9.99 15.80 -18.12
CA LYS A 117 10.65 16.85 -18.92
C LYS A 117 12.18 16.79 -18.81
N GLU A 118 12.71 16.44 -17.64
CA GLU A 118 14.15 16.29 -17.44
C GLU A 118 14.70 15.07 -18.18
N GLU A 119 13.96 13.96 -18.19
CA GLU A 119 14.34 12.75 -18.92
C GLU A 119 14.35 12.97 -20.45
N LYS A 120 13.34 13.69 -20.99
CA LYS A 120 13.29 14.09 -22.41
C LYS A 120 14.49 14.96 -22.81
N VAL A 121 14.91 15.90 -21.95
CA VAL A 121 16.09 16.76 -22.20
C VAL A 121 17.39 15.97 -22.13
N ILE A 122 17.51 15.02 -21.18
CA ILE A 122 18.67 14.13 -21.08
C ILE A 122 18.77 13.24 -22.32
N TYR A 123 17.67 12.67 -22.80
CA TYR A 123 17.63 11.87 -24.02
C TYR A 123 18.05 12.68 -25.25
N LEU A 124 17.54 13.91 -25.41
CA LEU A 124 17.91 14.80 -26.51
C LEU A 124 19.40 15.19 -26.47
N LEU A 125 19.95 15.50 -25.28
CA LEU A 125 21.37 15.77 -25.10
C LEU A 125 22.25 14.54 -25.40
N LEU A 126 21.78 13.35 -25.03
CA LEU A 126 22.49 12.09 -25.29
C LEU A 126 22.50 11.75 -26.78
N VAL A 127 21.38 11.95 -27.49
CA VAL A 127 21.26 11.77 -28.95
C VAL A 127 22.13 12.80 -29.70
N LEU A 128 22.11 14.07 -29.30
CA LEU A 128 22.96 15.11 -29.90
C LEU A 128 24.45 14.83 -29.65
N ARG A 129 24.81 14.35 -28.45
CA ARG A 129 26.20 13.97 -28.13
C ARG A 129 26.66 12.79 -28.98
N LEU A 130 25.84 11.75 -29.13
CA LEU A 130 26.12 10.63 -30.03
C LEU A 130 26.31 11.10 -31.47
N PHE A 131 25.41 11.96 -31.97
CA PHE A 131 25.48 12.48 -33.34
C PHE A 131 26.76 13.30 -33.61
N VAL A 132 27.23 14.10 -32.64
CA VAL A 132 28.49 14.85 -32.75
C VAL A 132 29.70 13.93 -32.66
N THR A 133 29.65 12.84 -31.89
CA THR A 133 30.76 11.88 -31.81
C THR A 133 30.85 10.89 -32.97
N PHE A 134 29.73 10.65 -33.67
CA PHE A 134 29.65 9.72 -34.80
C PHE A 134 29.78 10.41 -36.17
N ARG A 135 30.10 11.71 -36.19
CA ARG A 135 30.47 12.46 -37.38
C ARG A 135 31.96 12.77 -37.37
#